data_AF-A0A9D5GW28-F1
#
_entry.id   AF-A0A9D5GW28-F1
#
_cell.length_a   1.000
_cell.length_b   1.000
_cell.length_c   1.000
_cell.angle_alpha   90.00
_cell.angle_beta   90.00
_cell.angle_gamma   90.00
#
_symmetry.space_group_name_H-M   'P 1'
#
loop_
_entity.id
_entity.type
_entity.pdbx_description
1 polymer ?
#
loop_
_entity_poly.entity_id
_entity_poly.type
_entity_poly.pdbx_seq_one_letter_code
_entity_poly.pdbx_strand_id
1 'polypeptide(L)'
;MMSPNHLSDDRASPPPHHFRHTPLQIIHVVANFLRIWSIYSMFRYLSQTGASVVLFLFACLAPAAILFLILQKPWKGRPLSNTQVVPSIINGFITALYLVLWGKGLKSCGPVRAILGEYSGAVLGVLSGVLYGRRSNLWKKIGGLIAMSASFYLLSEGWATATYSPFYILTHFVIISFLNSMY
;
A
#
# COMPACT_ATOMS: atom_id res chain seq x y z
N MET A 1 -5.82 -59.52 31.88
CA MET A 1 -5.58 -60.18 30.59
C MET A 1 -5.93 -59.19 29.49
N MET A 2 -4.91 -58.59 28.88
CA MET A 2 -5.01 -57.63 27.80
C MET A 2 -4.66 -58.38 26.52
N SER A 3 -5.54 -58.36 25.51
CA SER A 3 -5.24 -58.88 24.18
C SER A 3 -4.71 -57.73 23.31
N PRO A 4 -3.46 -57.77 22.83
CA PRO A 4 -2.96 -56.78 21.88
C PRO A 4 -3.27 -57.26 20.46
N ASN A 5 -4.30 -56.69 19.83
CA ASN A 5 -4.49 -56.87 18.40
C ASN A 5 -3.52 -55.95 17.65
N HIS A 6 -2.58 -56.60 16.98
CA HIS A 6 -1.56 -56.04 16.12
C HIS A 6 -2.12 -55.90 14.69
N LEU A 7 -1.80 -54.77 14.05
CA LEU A 7 -1.82 -54.50 12.60
C LEU A 7 -3.17 -54.50 11.85
N SER A 8 -3.53 -53.29 11.41
CA SER A 8 -3.53 -52.99 9.97
C SER A 8 -3.24 -51.50 9.77
N ASP A 9 -1.96 -51.21 9.56
CA ASP A 9 -1.46 -49.99 8.90
C ASP A 9 -1.99 -49.97 7.46
N ASP A 10 -3.25 -49.62 7.28
CA ASP A 10 -3.70 -49.09 6.00
C ASP A 10 -3.21 -47.66 5.90
N ARG A 11 -2.00 -47.54 5.33
CA ARG A 11 -1.42 -46.32 4.80
C ARG A 11 -2.38 -45.70 3.78
N ALA A 12 -3.38 -44.97 4.26
CA ALA A 12 -3.94 -43.87 3.52
C ALA A 12 -2.84 -42.81 3.39
N SER A 13 -2.11 -42.87 2.29
CA SER A 13 -1.18 -41.83 1.87
C SER A 13 -1.81 -40.45 2.12
N PRO A 14 -1.16 -39.53 2.85
CA PRO A 14 -1.68 -38.18 2.96
C PRO A 14 -1.79 -37.61 1.54
N PRO A 15 -2.91 -36.97 1.16
CA PRO A 15 -3.03 -36.37 -0.15
C PRO A 15 -1.86 -35.40 -0.36
N PRO A 16 -1.27 -35.35 -1.58
CA PRO A 16 -0.08 -34.55 -1.82
C PRO A 16 -0.38 -33.09 -1.50
N HIS A 17 0.27 -32.57 -0.45
CA HIS A 17 0.19 -31.17 -0.01
C HIS A 17 0.50 -30.16 -1.13
N HIS A 18 1.11 -30.59 -2.24
CA HIS A 18 1.39 -29.76 -3.42
C HIS A 18 0.13 -29.23 -4.13
N PHE A 19 -0.97 -30.00 -4.20
CA PHE A 19 -2.13 -29.61 -5.02
C PHE A 19 -2.96 -28.45 -4.45
N ARG A 20 -2.82 -28.14 -3.15
CA ARG A 20 -3.51 -27.01 -2.50
C ARG A 20 -2.79 -25.68 -2.67
N HIS A 21 -1.50 -25.69 -3.02
CA HIS A 21 -0.70 -24.46 -3.17
C HIS A 21 -0.69 -23.91 -4.60
N THR A 22 -0.79 -24.77 -5.62
CA THR A 22 -0.79 -24.36 -7.03
C THR A 22 -1.91 -23.37 -7.40
N PRO A 23 -3.19 -23.56 -7.01
CA PRO A 23 -4.24 -22.58 -7.36
C PRO A 23 -4.05 -21.24 -6.63
N LEU A 24 -3.56 -21.25 -5.39
CA LEU A 24 -3.28 -20.03 -4.62
C LEU A 24 -2.11 -19.24 -5.22
N GLN A 25 -1.08 -19.93 -5.73
CA GLN A 25 0.03 -19.29 -6.44
C GLN A 25 -0.41 -18.64 -7.74
N ILE A 26 -1.26 -19.32 -8.53
CA ILE A 26 -1.81 -18.76 -9.77
C ILE A 26 -2.63 -17.50 -9.46
N ILE A 27 -3.52 -17.55 -8.47
CA ILE A 27 -4.29 -16.38 -8.03
C ILE A 27 -3.36 -15.25 -7.58
N HIS A 28 -2.31 -15.56 -6.82
CA HIS A 28 -1.35 -14.56 -6.35
C HIS A 28 -0.62 -13.88 -7.52
N VAL A 29 -0.11 -14.65 -8.47
CA VAL A 29 0.60 -14.11 -9.65
C VAL A 29 -0.34 -13.26 -10.50
N VAL A 30 -1.55 -13.75 -10.76
CA VAL A 30 -2.57 -13.00 -11.53
C VAL A 30 -2.95 -11.71 -10.81
N ALA A 31 -3.17 -11.76 -9.49
CA ALA A 31 -3.48 -10.57 -8.70
C ALA A 31 -2.34 -9.54 -8.74
N ASN A 32 -1.08 -9.98 -8.66
CA ASN A 32 0.07 -9.09 -8.74
C ASN A 32 0.22 -8.45 -10.12
N PHE A 33 -0.03 -9.22 -11.19
CA PHE A 33 -0.05 -8.71 -12.55
C PHE A 33 -1.16 -7.66 -12.74
N LEU A 34 -2.39 -7.99 -12.34
CA LEU A 34 -3.54 -7.07 -12.41
C LEU A 34 -3.29 -5.80 -11.61
N ARG A 35 -2.61 -5.91 -10.46
CA ARG A 35 -2.22 -4.76 -9.66
C ARG A 35 -1.28 -3.82 -10.42
N ILE A 36 -0.18 -4.35 -10.96
CA ILE A 36 0.79 -3.53 -11.72
C ILE A 36 0.10 -2.89 -12.93
N TRP A 37 -0.74 -3.67 -13.63
CA TRP A 37 -1.51 -3.20 -14.77
C TRP A 37 -2.47 -2.05 -14.40
N SER A 38 -3.18 -2.19 -13.28
CA SER A 38 -4.10 -1.17 -12.78
C SER A 38 -3.37 0.12 -12.44
N ILE A 39 -2.23 0.04 -11.75
CA ILE A 39 -1.40 1.21 -11.40
C ILE A 39 -0.91 1.91 -12.66
N TYR A 40 -0.42 1.16 -13.64
CA TYR A 40 0.07 1.73 -14.90
C TYR A 40 -1.05 2.38 -15.71
N SER A 41 -2.21 1.72 -15.77
CA SER A 41 -3.41 2.24 -16.45
C SER A 41 -3.92 3.52 -15.79
N MET A 42 -3.95 3.56 -14.45
CA MET A 42 -4.29 4.76 -13.68
C MET A 42 -3.30 5.90 -13.97
N PHE A 43 -1.99 5.62 -13.95
CA PHE A 43 -0.96 6.62 -14.28
C PHE A 43 -1.16 7.20 -15.68
N ARG A 44 -1.35 6.34 -16.68
CA ARG A 44 -1.55 6.76 -18.07
C ARG A 44 -2.81 7.62 -18.21
N TYR A 45 -3.92 7.17 -17.63
CA TYR A 45 -5.19 7.89 -17.67
C TYR A 45 -5.08 9.27 -17.02
N LEU A 46 -4.54 9.36 -15.81
CA LEU A 46 -4.36 10.62 -15.07
C LEU A 46 -3.37 11.59 -15.74
N SER A 47 -2.38 11.06 -16.46
CA SER A 47 -1.39 11.85 -17.19
C SER A 47 -1.96 12.38 -18.51
N GLN A 48 -2.74 11.57 -19.24
CA GLN A 48 -3.32 11.95 -20.53
C GLN A 48 -4.53 12.88 -20.40
N THR A 49 -5.41 12.62 -19.44
CA THR A 49 -6.65 13.41 -19.28
C THR A 49 -6.49 14.62 -18.37
N GLY A 50 -5.40 14.69 -17.60
CA GLY A 50 -5.22 15.75 -16.59
C GLY A 50 -6.21 15.68 -15.43
N ALA A 51 -7.06 14.65 -15.36
CA ALA A 51 -8.15 14.53 -14.38
C ALA A 51 -7.66 14.64 -12.93
N SER A 52 -8.54 15.13 -12.04
CA SER A 52 -8.22 15.23 -10.63
C SER A 52 -8.14 13.83 -10.00
N VAL A 53 -7.04 13.58 -9.29
CA VAL A 53 -6.77 12.31 -8.61
C VAL A 53 -7.87 12.01 -7.59
N VAL A 54 -8.35 13.04 -6.88
CA VAL A 54 -9.37 12.90 -5.84
C VAL A 54 -10.70 12.43 -6.43
N LEU A 55 -11.18 13.06 -7.52
CA LEU A 55 -12.43 12.63 -8.17
C LEU A 55 -12.28 11.23 -8.76
N PHE A 56 -11.14 10.90 -9.37
CA PHE A 56 -10.89 9.56 -9.89
C PHE A 56 -10.97 8.50 -8.78
N LEU A 57 -10.27 8.72 -7.66
CA LEU A 57 -10.31 7.80 -6.51
C LEU A 57 -11.72 7.69 -5.93
N PHE A 58 -12.42 8.80 -5.77
CA PHE A 58 -13.79 8.80 -5.27
C PHE A 58 -14.74 8.01 -6.20
N ALA A 59 -14.63 8.24 -7.51
CA ALA A 59 -15.41 7.53 -8.53
C ALA A 59 -15.12 6.03 -8.58
N CYS A 60 -13.93 5.58 -8.17
CA CYS A 60 -13.62 4.15 -8.04
C CYS A 60 -14.08 3.58 -6.68
N LEU A 61 -13.84 4.29 -5.58
CA LEU A 61 -14.08 3.80 -4.22
C LEU A 61 -15.56 3.76 -3.84
N ALA A 62 -16.34 4.78 -4.23
CA ALA A 62 -17.76 4.86 -3.91
C ALA A 62 -18.55 3.67 -4.50
N PRO A 63 -18.49 3.36 -5.80
CA PRO A 63 -19.20 2.20 -6.35
C PRO A 63 -18.65 0.87 -5.83
N ALA A 64 -17.33 0.77 -5.59
CA ALA A 64 -16.75 -0.43 -4.97
C ALA A 64 -17.33 -0.65 -3.55
N ALA A 65 -17.42 0.39 -2.73
CA ALA A 65 -18.01 0.32 -1.40
C ALA A 65 -19.49 -0.10 -1.45
N ILE A 66 -20.27 0.46 -2.38
CA ILE A 66 -21.67 0.06 -2.60
C ILE A 66 -21.77 -1.41 -2.98
N LEU A 67 -20.93 -1.88 -3.91
CA LEU A 67 -20.90 -3.28 -4.32
C LEU A 67 -20.55 -4.21 -3.16
N PHE A 68 -19.55 -3.86 -2.34
CA PHE A 68 -19.22 -4.61 -1.13
C PHE A 68 -20.39 -4.66 -0.14
N LEU A 69 -21.11 -3.55 0.06
CA LEU A 69 -22.29 -3.51 0.92
C LEU A 69 -23.43 -4.41 0.40
N ILE A 70 -23.60 -4.50 -0.93
CA ILE A 70 -24.59 -5.39 -1.55
C ILE A 70 -24.18 -6.85 -1.36
N LEU A 71 -22.91 -7.19 -1.61
CA LEU A 71 -22.40 -8.57 -1.46
C LEU A 71 -22.43 -9.06 0.00
N GLN A 72 -22.41 -8.15 0.98
CA GLN A 72 -22.47 -8.49 2.40
C GLN A 72 -23.85 -8.99 2.87
N LYS A 73 -24.89 -9.02 2.02
CA LYS A 73 -26.21 -9.56 2.37
C LYS A 73 -26.26 -11.08 2.17
N PRO A 74 -26.78 -11.88 3.14
CA PRO A 74 -27.40 -11.49 4.41
C PRO A 74 -26.37 -11.15 5.50
N TRP A 75 -26.54 -9.98 6.14
CA TRP A 75 -25.62 -9.46 7.16
C TRP A 75 -25.71 -10.30 8.44
N LYS A 76 -24.68 -11.12 8.71
CA LYS A 76 -24.56 -11.94 9.93
C LYS A 76 -23.55 -11.40 10.96
N GLY A 77 -22.95 -10.24 10.70
CA GLY A 77 -21.98 -9.60 11.59
C GLY A 77 -22.63 -8.95 12.82
N ARG A 78 -21.93 -8.98 13.97
CA ARG A 78 -22.32 -8.22 15.17
C ARG A 78 -22.24 -6.71 14.89
N PRO A 79 -23.15 -5.89 15.45
CA PRO A 79 -23.04 -4.44 15.37
C PRO A 79 -21.74 -3.97 16.02
N LEU A 80 -21.13 -2.95 15.43
CA LEU A 80 -19.89 -2.36 15.92
C LEU A 80 -20.16 -1.66 17.26
N SER A 81 -19.33 -1.90 18.27
CA SER A 81 -19.44 -1.18 19.54
C SER A 81 -19.22 0.32 19.32
N ASN A 82 -19.92 1.19 20.05
CA ASN A 82 -19.71 2.64 20.01
C ASN A 82 -18.24 3.03 20.28
N THR A 83 -17.51 2.23 21.06
CA THR A 83 -16.07 2.41 21.31
C THR A 83 -15.18 2.11 20.09
N GLN A 84 -15.66 1.35 19.12
CA GLN A 84 -14.94 0.97 17.91
C GLN A 84 -15.29 1.86 16.70
N VAL A 85 -16.38 2.62 16.77
CA VAL A 85 -16.79 3.53 15.70
C VAL A 85 -15.75 4.64 15.51
N VAL A 86 -15.33 5.29 16.60
CA VAL A 86 -14.33 6.38 16.56
C VAL A 86 -13.01 5.95 15.89
N PRO A 87 -12.33 4.87 16.34
CA PRO A 87 -11.09 4.43 15.68
C PRO A 87 -11.32 3.96 14.24
N SER A 88 -12.50 3.42 13.90
CA SER A 88 -12.84 3.04 12.52
C SER A 88 -12.95 4.27 11.60
N ILE A 89 -13.57 5.36 12.08
CA ILE A 89 -13.66 6.62 11.33
C ILE A 89 -12.26 7.20 11.11
N ILE A 90 -11.44 7.24 12.16
CA ILE A 90 -10.05 7.73 12.08
C ILE A 90 -9.25 6.89 11.07
N ASN A 91 -9.35 5.56 11.13
CA ASN A 91 -8.65 4.67 10.21
C ASN A 91 -9.12 4.87 8.75
N GLY A 92 -10.43 5.05 8.54
CA GLY A 92 -10.98 5.38 7.23
C GLY A 92 -10.45 6.70 6.68
N PHE A 93 -10.38 7.74 7.52
CA PHE A 93 -9.83 9.05 7.16
C PHE A 93 -8.34 8.98 6.81
N ILE A 94 -7.53 8.30 7.64
CA ILE A 94 -6.11 8.07 7.36
C ILE A 94 -5.93 7.31 6.04
N THR A 95 -6.75 6.29 5.79
CA THR A 95 -6.71 5.51 4.55
C THR A 95 -7.04 6.38 3.34
N ALA A 96 -8.05 7.25 3.42
CA ALA A 96 -8.40 8.17 2.34
C ALA A 96 -7.28 9.15 2.03
N LEU A 97 -6.68 9.76 3.07
CA LEU A 97 -5.52 10.64 2.92
C LEU A 97 -4.33 9.93 2.28
N TYR A 98 -4.03 8.72 2.74
CA TYR A 98 -2.99 7.87 2.16
C TYR A 98 -3.23 7.63 0.66
N LEU A 99 -4.44 7.25 0.25
CA LEU A 99 -4.77 6.99 -1.15
C LEU A 99 -4.63 8.24 -2.02
N VAL A 100 -5.04 9.41 -1.51
CA VAL A 100 -4.89 10.69 -2.24
C VAL A 100 -3.41 11.06 -2.40
N LEU A 101 -2.61 10.96 -1.34
CA LEU A 101 -1.17 11.24 -1.40
C LEU A 101 -0.46 10.26 -2.32
N TRP A 102 -0.80 8.98 -2.24
CA TRP A 102 -0.27 7.93 -3.12
C TRP A 102 -0.64 8.19 -4.58
N GLY A 103 -1.90 8.52 -4.88
CA GLY A 103 -2.34 8.81 -6.25
C GLY A 103 -1.71 10.08 -6.83
N LYS A 104 -1.49 11.12 -6.01
CA LYS A 104 -0.73 12.31 -6.43
C LYS A 104 0.74 11.96 -6.67
N GLY A 105 1.37 11.18 -5.79
CA GLY A 105 2.73 10.67 -5.99
C GLY A 105 2.88 9.79 -7.22
N LEU A 106 1.87 8.97 -7.54
CA LEU A 106 1.82 8.20 -8.78
C LEU A 106 1.86 9.12 -10.01
N LYS A 107 1.06 10.19 -10.01
CA LYS A 107 1.04 11.17 -11.10
C LYS A 107 2.34 11.97 -11.21
N SER A 108 2.95 12.37 -10.10
CA SER A 108 4.16 13.20 -10.08
C SER A 108 5.45 12.41 -10.38
N CYS A 109 5.61 11.21 -9.80
CA CYS A 109 6.86 10.45 -9.82
C CYS A 109 6.81 9.18 -10.71
N GLY A 110 5.64 8.80 -11.20
CA GLY A 110 5.44 7.61 -12.02
C GLY A 110 5.25 6.29 -11.23
N PRO A 111 4.84 5.22 -11.94
CA PRO A 111 4.38 3.97 -11.34
C PRO A 111 5.44 3.20 -10.55
N VAL A 112 6.69 3.17 -11.03
CA VAL A 112 7.79 2.44 -10.37
C VAL A 112 8.07 3.00 -8.98
N ARG A 113 8.10 4.33 -8.84
CA ARG A 113 8.44 4.99 -7.58
C ARG A 113 7.29 4.95 -6.58
N ALA A 114 6.05 5.02 -7.05
CA ALA A 114 4.88 4.81 -6.20
C ALA A 114 4.85 3.39 -5.61
N ILE A 115 5.21 2.37 -6.40
CA ILE A 115 5.31 0.98 -5.94
C ILE A 115 6.44 0.83 -4.91
N LEU A 116 7.63 1.40 -5.16
CA LEU A 116 8.73 1.38 -4.19
C LEU A 116 8.36 2.06 -2.87
N GLY A 117 7.66 3.21 -2.93
CA GLY A 117 7.15 3.90 -1.75
C GLY A 117 6.21 3.02 -0.92
N GLU A 118 5.36 2.24 -1.57
CA GLU A 118 4.47 1.30 -0.89
C GLU A 118 5.26 0.18 -0.17
N TYR A 119 6.24 -0.43 -0.84
CA TYR A 119 7.08 -1.46 -0.22
C TYR A 119 7.90 -0.90 0.94
N SER A 120 8.43 0.32 0.83
CA SER A 120 9.11 0.99 1.93
C SER A 120 8.20 1.15 3.14
N GLY A 121 6.91 1.39 2.90
CA GLY A 121 5.92 1.46 3.94
C GLY A 121 5.73 0.14 4.69
N ALA A 122 5.64 -0.97 3.98
CA ALA A 122 5.56 -2.30 4.59
C ALA A 122 6.81 -2.60 5.45
N VAL A 123 8.00 -2.26 4.94
CA VAL A 123 9.27 -2.44 5.66
C VAL A 123 9.30 -1.58 6.94
N LEU A 124 8.92 -0.31 6.86
CA LEU A 124 8.82 0.58 8.03
C LEU A 124 7.78 0.08 9.05
N GLY A 125 6.66 -0.48 8.60
CA GLY A 125 5.66 -1.09 9.46
C GLY A 125 6.21 -2.29 10.23
N VAL A 126 6.95 -3.17 9.56
CA VAL A 126 7.62 -4.32 10.18
C VAL A 126 8.71 -3.85 11.15
N LEU A 127 9.57 -2.91 10.76
CA LEU A 127 10.60 -2.33 11.62
C LEU A 127 9.99 -1.66 12.86
N SER A 128 8.89 -0.93 12.71
CA SER A 128 8.15 -0.35 13.84
C SER A 128 7.58 -1.43 14.75
N GLY A 129 7.05 -2.52 14.20
CA GLY A 129 6.55 -3.66 14.96
C GLY A 129 7.65 -4.37 15.75
N VAL A 130 8.81 -4.58 15.13
CA VAL A 130 9.97 -5.27 15.75
C VAL A 130 10.65 -4.38 16.80
N LEU A 131 10.91 -3.12 16.48
CA LEU A 131 11.62 -2.19 17.37
C LEU A 131 10.77 -1.71 18.56
N TYR A 132 9.44 -1.61 18.38
CA TYR A 132 8.54 -1.07 19.40
C TYR A 132 7.55 -2.10 19.99
N GLY A 133 7.66 -3.38 19.59
CA GLY A 133 6.73 -4.45 19.97
C GLY A 133 6.76 -4.87 21.45
N ARG A 134 7.76 -4.46 22.24
CA ARG A 134 7.94 -5.00 23.60
C ARG A 134 7.40 -4.12 24.75
N ARG A 135 7.13 -2.85 24.52
CA ARG A 135 6.47 -1.87 25.43
C ARG A 135 6.79 -0.50 24.85
N SER A 136 5.82 0.25 24.34
CA SER A 136 6.15 1.59 23.86
C SER A 136 4.95 2.52 23.75
N ASN A 137 5.11 3.64 24.45
CA ASN A 137 4.43 4.92 24.28
C ASN A 137 3.92 5.17 22.85
N LEU A 138 2.63 5.50 22.77
CA LEU A 138 1.86 5.90 21.58
C LEU A 138 2.64 6.85 20.65
N TRP A 139 3.44 7.73 21.25
CA TRP A 139 4.28 8.74 20.59
C TRP A 139 5.27 8.18 19.55
N LYS A 140 5.80 6.96 19.75
CA LYS A 140 6.77 6.37 18.82
C LYS A 140 6.10 5.75 17.58
N LYS A 141 4.87 5.24 17.72
CA LYS A 141 4.05 4.79 16.57
C LYS A 141 3.59 5.96 15.72
N ILE A 142 3.24 7.07 16.38
CA ILE A 142 2.89 8.33 15.72
C ILE A 142 4.10 8.88 14.94
N GLY A 143 5.31 8.83 15.50
CA GLY A 143 6.54 9.24 14.79
C GLY A 143 6.81 8.44 13.51
N GLY A 144 6.63 7.12 13.55
CA GLY A 144 6.76 6.26 12.35
C GLY A 144 5.70 6.59 11.29
N LEU A 145 4.46 6.83 11.70
CA LEU A 145 3.37 7.23 10.79
C LEU A 145 3.64 8.60 10.18
N ILE A 146 4.11 9.57 10.97
CA ILE A 146 4.51 10.90 10.48
C ILE A 146 5.67 10.80 9.48
N ALA A 147 6.68 9.98 9.76
CA ALA A 147 7.80 9.75 8.83
C ALA A 147 7.33 9.11 7.51
N MET A 148 6.37 8.18 7.59
CA MET A 148 5.69 7.60 6.43
C MET A 148 4.94 8.67 5.64
N SER A 149 4.11 9.47 6.31
CA SER A 149 3.36 10.55 5.69
C SER A 149 4.27 11.60 5.05
N ALA A 150 5.37 11.96 5.71
CA ALA A 150 6.39 12.87 5.18
C ALA A 150 7.08 12.28 3.94
N SER A 151 7.41 10.98 3.96
CA SER A 151 8.00 10.30 2.80
C SER A 151 7.04 10.29 1.60
N PHE A 152 5.75 10.02 1.83
CA PHE A 152 4.72 10.10 0.80
C PHE A 152 4.47 11.53 0.31
N TYR A 153 4.56 12.52 1.20
CA TYR A 153 4.44 13.93 0.84
C TYR A 153 5.59 14.37 -0.07
N LEU A 154 6.82 14.06 0.29
CA LEU A 154 8.01 14.33 -0.54
C LEU A 154 7.95 13.62 -1.90
N LEU A 155 7.45 12.37 -1.92
CA LEU A 155 7.19 11.66 -3.17
C LEU A 155 6.08 12.33 -4.00
N SER A 156 5.05 12.90 -3.36
CA SER A 156 3.96 13.61 -4.04
C SER A 156 4.38 14.94 -4.66
N GLU A 157 5.34 15.63 -4.03
CA GLU A 157 5.93 16.90 -4.52
C GLU A 157 6.98 16.68 -5.62
N GLY A 158 7.27 15.44 -6.01
CA GLY A 158 8.26 15.19 -7.06
C GLY A 158 9.72 15.37 -6.62
N TRP A 159 10.00 15.42 -5.32
CA TRP A 159 11.39 15.58 -4.84
C TRP A 159 12.30 14.39 -5.19
N ALA A 160 11.71 13.23 -5.48
CA ALA A 160 12.44 12.05 -5.96
C ALA A 160 12.77 12.12 -7.47
N THR A 161 12.19 13.06 -8.24
CA THR A 161 12.56 13.33 -9.64
C THR A 161 13.74 14.29 -9.69
N ALA A 162 14.81 13.91 -10.39
CA ALA A 162 16.07 14.66 -10.48
C ALA A 162 15.88 16.14 -10.85
N THR A 163 14.81 16.46 -11.60
CA THR A 163 14.46 17.80 -12.08
C THR A 163 13.90 18.77 -11.03
N TYR A 164 13.36 18.29 -9.90
CA TYR A 164 12.76 19.15 -8.85
C TYR A 164 13.43 19.00 -7.48
N SER A 165 14.58 18.32 -7.43
CA SER A 165 15.36 18.26 -6.18
C SER A 165 16.01 19.64 -5.91
N PRO A 166 16.01 20.13 -4.66
CA PRO A 166 16.65 21.41 -4.33
C PRO A 166 18.15 21.40 -4.65
N PHE A 167 18.78 20.21 -4.60
CA PHE A 167 20.18 20.04 -5.01
C PHE A 167 20.40 20.34 -6.48
N TYR A 168 19.53 19.88 -7.39
CA TYR A 168 19.67 20.12 -8.83
C TYR A 168 19.45 21.60 -9.21
N ILE A 169 18.49 22.28 -8.57
CA ILE A 169 18.29 23.72 -8.74
C ILE A 169 19.52 24.51 -8.26
N LEU A 170 20.10 24.12 -7.12
CA LEU A 170 21.33 24.76 -6.62
C LEU A 170 22.52 24.55 -7.56
N THR A 171 22.75 23.33 -8.06
CA THR A 171 23.85 23.07 -9.01
C THR A 171 23.63 23.81 -10.32
N HIS A 172 22.42 23.86 -10.85
CA HIS A 172 22.14 24.57 -12.09
C HIS A 172 22.33 26.09 -11.95
N PHE A 173 21.92 26.67 -10.82
CA PHE A 173 22.11 28.09 -10.53
C PHE A 173 23.59 28.44 -10.31
N VAL A 174 24.34 27.56 -9.63
CA VAL A 174 25.80 27.71 -9.44
C VAL A 174 26.54 27.60 -10.78
N ILE A 175 26.20 26.63 -11.62
CA ILE A 175 26.83 26.44 -12.95
C ILE A 175 26.53 27.64 -13.86
N ILE A 176 25.29 28.13 -13.91
CA ILE A 176 24.93 29.34 -14.68
C ILE A 176 25.68 30.57 -14.15
N SER A 177 25.75 30.75 -12.83
CA SER A 177 26.47 31.88 -12.23
C SER A 177 27.98 31.81 -12.51
N PHE A 178 28.55 30.61 -12.55
CA PHE A 178 29.97 30.40 -12.88
C PHE A 178 30.26 30.66 -14.36
N LEU A 179 29.36 30.25 -15.27
CA LEU A 179 29.47 30.55 -16.70
C LEU A 179 29.32 32.05 -17.01
N ASN A 180 28.39 32.74 -16.34
CA ASN A 180 28.24 34.20 -16.47
C ASN A 180 29.39 35.00 -15.86
N SER A 181 30.23 34.40 -15.02
CA SER A 181 31.44 35.03 -14.48
C SER A 181 32.69 34.80 -15.35
N MET A 182 32.61 33.93 -16.37
CA MET A 182 33.69 33.64 -17.32
C MET A 182 33.55 34.37 -18.68
N TYR A 183 32.46 35.11 -18.87
CA TYR A 183 32.24 36.05 -19.97
C TYR A 183 32.19 37.48 -19.44
#